data_AF-A0A7W1NYS6-F1
#
_entry.id   AF-A0A7W1NYS6-F1
#
_cell.length_a   1.000
_cell.length_b   1.000
_cell.length_c   1.000
_cell.angle_alpha   90.00
_cell.angle_beta   90.00
_cell.angle_gamma   90.00
#
_symmetry.space_group_name_H-M   'P 1'
#
loop_
_entity.id
_entity.type
_entity.pdbx_description
1 polymer ?
#
loop_
_entity_poly.entity_id
_entity_poly.type
_entity_poly.pdbx_seq_one_letter_code
_entity_poly.pdbx_strand_id
1 'polypeptide(L)'
;AKYYQKNFEAIKYAFHNRFNRDIIGAFRRLQEEGLIEIITSAATHAYLPLLSRDSSINAQIKAAVQSYERLFGRKPKAIWLPESAYRPAYIAEDGHTRAGLETFLEQNDLHLFFSETNAITGGQPVGVAAGEVIGPYSEIKRRYVIPPNPAFQISERPATTYKPYFVSEASSEDHSDVTVIGRNNKTVMQVWGTTEAYPGDFDYREFYKKAGTSGLQYWRITDVKTDFASKDYYHPEWAAYKIDQHAEHFAHLVGDLLRDYQQQSGEFGFIASNFDTELFGHWWYEGVAWLGQVLRHLASIRDIELTTASEFIQRHPTKDGLHIPESSWGSNGTHFNWDNIETHWMWQPIHDAEVHMESLVARFPEANDDQHLLLNQIARELLLLQSSDWPFLITTGQAREYAIQRFNQHLERFNKLIDSLDSGAPDRSLAENYYELDKLFPEIDYRWFAALE
;
A
#
# COMPACT_ATOMS: atom_id res chain seq x y z
N ALA A 1 -0.07 32.35 -10.42
CA ALA A 1 -1.52 32.31 -10.79
C ALA A 1 -1.75 31.81 -12.22
N LYS A 2 -1.35 32.53 -13.28
CA LYS A 2 -1.58 32.11 -14.70
C LYS A 2 -1.06 30.70 -15.02
N TYR A 3 0.10 30.32 -14.47
CA TYR A 3 0.65 28.97 -14.56
C TYR A 3 -0.34 27.90 -14.07
N TYR A 4 -0.89 28.06 -12.86
CA TYR A 4 -1.88 27.12 -12.31
C TYR A 4 -3.16 27.08 -13.11
N GLN A 5 -3.68 28.23 -13.52
CA GLN A 5 -4.88 28.29 -14.34
C GLN A 5 -4.70 27.43 -15.60
N LYS A 6 -3.62 27.66 -16.36
CA LYS A 6 -3.31 26.89 -17.57
C LYS A 6 -3.19 25.40 -17.28
N ASN A 7 -2.48 25.02 -16.22
CA ASN A 7 -2.27 23.62 -15.87
C ASN A 7 -3.57 22.91 -15.46
N PHE A 8 -4.38 23.51 -14.60
CA PHE A 8 -5.63 22.89 -14.16
C PHE A 8 -6.70 22.90 -15.26
N GLU A 9 -6.71 23.89 -16.14
CA GLU A 9 -7.53 23.86 -17.36
C GLU A 9 -7.12 22.70 -18.26
N ALA A 10 -5.82 22.44 -18.43
CA ALA A 10 -5.32 21.30 -19.21
C ALA A 10 -5.67 19.95 -18.55
N ILE A 11 -5.52 19.82 -17.23
CA ILE A 11 -5.90 18.62 -16.47
C ILE A 11 -7.41 18.37 -16.59
N LYS A 12 -8.22 19.40 -16.38
CA LYS A 12 -9.68 19.33 -16.54
C LYS A 12 -10.06 18.93 -17.96
N TYR A 13 -9.41 19.52 -18.96
CA TYR A 13 -9.63 19.16 -20.36
C TYR A 13 -9.27 17.69 -20.62
N ALA A 14 -8.13 17.21 -20.13
CA ALA A 14 -7.73 15.82 -20.27
C ALA A 14 -8.71 14.87 -19.59
N PHE A 15 -9.14 15.16 -18.35
CA PHE A 15 -10.12 14.37 -17.63
C PHE A 15 -11.44 14.25 -18.39
N HIS A 16 -11.97 15.37 -18.92
CA HIS A 16 -13.24 15.35 -19.66
C HIS A 16 -13.13 14.78 -21.07
N ASN A 17 -12.13 15.18 -21.84
CA ASN A 17 -12.11 14.96 -23.29
C ASN A 17 -11.16 13.83 -23.71
N ARG A 18 -10.01 13.70 -23.04
CA ARG A 18 -9.03 12.64 -23.37
C ARG A 18 -9.39 11.32 -22.70
N PHE A 19 -9.81 11.37 -21.45
CA PHE A 19 -10.09 10.18 -20.64
C PHE A 19 -11.59 9.91 -20.44
N ASN A 20 -12.47 10.80 -20.90
CA ASN A 20 -13.92 10.66 -20.73
C ASN A 20 -14.34 10.35 -19.28
N ARG A 21 -13.63 10.95 -18.31
CA ARG A 21 -13.76 10.73 -16.86
C ARG A 21 -13.45 9.30 -16.39
N ASP A 22 -12.92 8.45 -17.25
CA ASP A 22 -12.57 7.06 -16.96
C ASP A 22 -11.05 6.91 -16.79
N ILE A 23 -10.58 7.21 -15.57
CA ILE A 23 -9.16 7.09 -15.20
C ILE A 23 -8.74 5.61 -15.19
N ILE A 24 -9.59 4.72 -14.69
CA ILE A 24 -9.31 3.28 -14.62
C ILE A 24 -9.14 2.70 -16.03
N GLY A 25 -10.05 3.01 -16.95
CA GLY A 25 -9.94 2.58 -18.34
C GLY A 25 -8.71 3.15 -19.05
N ALA A 26 -8.24 4.34 -18.65
CA ALA A 26 -6.97 4.89 -19.17
C ALA A 26 -5.75 4.08 -18.72
N PHE A 27 -5.68 3.72 -17.43
CA PHE A 27 -4.61 2.86 -16.91
C PHE A 27 -4.72 1.43 -17.46
N ARG A 28 -5.93 0.89 -17.61
CA ARG A 28 -6.16 -0.41 -18.25
C ARG A 28 -5.54 -0.48 -19.65
N ARG A 29 -5.73 0.56 -20.48
CA ARG A 29 -5.12 0.61 -21.82
C ARG A 29 -3.59 0.58 -21.78
N LEU A 30 -2.96 1.35 -20.89
CA LEU A 30 -1.50 1.33 -20.73
C LEU A 30 -0.99 -0.06 -20.33
N GLN A 31 -1.76 -0.75 -19.49
CA GLN A 31 -1.47 -2.10 -19.07
C GLN A 31 -1.68 -3.15 -20.20
N GLU A 32 -2.71 -2.98 -21.03
CA GLU A 32 -2.95 -3.81 -22.22
C GLU A 32 -1.86 -3.61 -23.29
N GLU A 33 -1.33 -2.40 -23.41
CA GLU A 33 -0.21 -2.05 -24.29
C GLU A 33 1.16 -2.54 -23.75
N GLY A 34 1.19 -3.12 -22.54
CA GLY A 34 2.43 -3.62 -21.92
C GLY A 34 3.37 -2.54 -21.41
N LEU A 35 2.89 -1.29 -21.28
CA LEU A 35 3.71 -0.16 -20.80
C LEU A 35 3.83 -0.12 -19.28
N ILE A 36 2.82 -0.63 -18.57
CA ILE A 36 2.79 -0.73 -17.11
C ILE A 36 2.21 -2.07 -16.67
N GLU A 37 2.51 -2.45 -15.44
CA GLU A 37 1.81 -3.49 -14.71
C GLU A 37 1.04 -2.83 -13.56
N ILE A 38 -0.24 -3.19 -13.43
CA ILE A 38 -1.10 -2.78 -12.32
C ILE A 38 -1.32 -4.02 -11.46
N ILE A 39 -1.00 -3.90 -10.19
CA ILE A 39 -1.16 -4.94 -9.18
C ILE A 39 -2.38 -4.65 -8.30
N THR A 40 -2.84 -5.63 -7.51
CA THR A 40 -3.95 -5.43 -6.56
C THR A 40 -3.43 -5.16 -5.14
N SER A 41 -4.32 -5.03 -4.16
CA SER A 41 -4.01 -5.02 -2.72
C SER A 41 -5.08 -5.84 -1.96
N ALA A 42 -5.19 -5.71 -0.63
CA ALA A 42 -6.40 -6.12 0.09
C ALA A 42 -7.56 -5.17 -0.25
N ALA A 43 -8.80 -5.66 -0.22
CA ALA A 43 -9.96 -4.93 -0.73
C ALA A 43 -10.13 -3.53 -0.14
N THR A 44 -9.94 -3.37 1.17
CA THR A 44 -10.00 -2.09 1.88
C THR A 44 -8.67 -1.70 2.51
N HIS A 45 -7.57 -2.25 1.97
CA HIS A 45 -6.23 -2.05 2.52
C HIS A 45 -6.14 -2.47 4.01
N ALA A 46 -6.79 -3.58 4.37
CA ALA A 46 -6.80 -4.06 5.75
C ALA A 46 -5.41 -4.51 6.22
N TYR A 47 -5.07 -4.25 7.49
CA TYR A 47 -3.79 -4.66 8.06
C TYR A 47 -3.76 -6.16 8.35
N LEU A 48 -3.50 -6.95 7.30
CA LEU A 48 -3.69 -8.40 7.28
C LEU A 48 -3.03 -9.16 8.45
N PRO A 49 -1.80 -8.85 8.90
CA PRO A 49 -1.16 -9.58 10.00
C PRO A 49 -1.96 -9.60 11.31
N LEU A 50 -2.76 -8.56 11.59
CA LEU A 50 -3.49 -8.40 12.84
C LEU A 50 -4.96 -8.87 12.77
N LEU A 51 -5.42 -9.35 11.61
CA LEU A 51 -6.73 -9.98 11.51
C LEU A 51 -6.71 -11.34 12.22
N SER A 52 -7.73 -11.59 13.05
CA SER A 52 -7.78 -12.79 13.88
C SER A 52 -8.27 -14.02 13.13
N ARG A 53 -9.02 -13.81 12.03
CA ARG A 53 -9.62 -14.88 11.22
C ARG A 53 -8.96 -15.01 9.85
N ASP A 54 -8.56 -16.22 9.53
CA ASP A 54 -8.00 -16.57 8.22
C ASP A 54 -9.04 -16.37 7.10
N SER A 55 -10.33 -16.58 7.41
CA SER A 55 -11.46 -16.27 6.53
C SER A 55 -11.54 -14.78 6.17
N SER A 56 -11.28 -13.86 7.11
CA SER A 56 -11.21 -12.41 6.85
C SER A 56 -10.04 -12.05 5.93
N ILE A 57 -8.87 -12.64 6.14
CA ILE A 57 -7.70 -12.43 5.27
C ILE A 57 -8.04 -12.88 3.85
N ASN A 58 -8.60 -14.08 3.69
CA ASN A 58 -8.99 -14.61 2.39
C ASN A 58 -10.10 -13.79 1.73
N ALA A 59 -11.10 -13.33 2.47
CA ALA A 59 -12.18 -12.50 1.96
C ALA A 59 -11.67 -11.13 1.46
N GLN A 60 -10.73 -10.51 2.18
CA GLN A 60 -10.05 -9.28 1.74
C GLN A 60 -9.32 -9.47 0.40
N ILE A 61 -8.65 -10.62 0.20
CA ILE A 61 -7.93 -10.93 -1.04
C ILE A 61 -8.93 -11.24 -2.18
N LYS A 62 -9.93 -12.08 -1.93
CA LYS A 62 -10.97 -12.44 -2.93
C LYS A 62 -11.72 -11.21 -3.45
N ALA A 63 -12.17 -10.34 -2.54
CA ALA A 63 -12.86 -9.11 -2.91
C ALA A 63 -11.99 -8.19 -3.77
N ALA A 64 -10.67 -8.14 -3.50
CA ALA A 64 -9.74 -7.36 -4.30
C ALA A 64 -9.48 -7.97 -5.68
N VAL A 65 -9.24 -9.29 -5.76
CA VAL A 65 -9.04 -10.01 -7.03
C VAL A 65 -10.25 -9.85 -7.93
N GLN A 66 -11.46 -10.03 -7.40
CA GLN A 66 -12.70 -9.87 -8.15
C GLN A 66 -12.92 -8.42 -8.62
N SER A 67 -12.62 -7.45 -7.75
CA SER A 67 -12.69 -6.02 -8.12
C SER A 67 -11.69 -5.68 -9.22
N TYR A 68 -10.47 -6.20 -9.13
CA TYR A 68 -9.45 -6.03 -10.16
C TYR A 68 -9.92 -6.63 -11.49
N GLU A 69 -10.44 -7.85 -11.49
CA GLU A 69 -10.92 -8.51 -12.72
C GLU A 69 -12.06 -7.73 -13.37
N ARG A 70 -13.02 -7.22 -12.58
CA ARG A 70 -14.08 -6.36 -13.10
C ARG A 70 -13.55 -5.08 -13.75
N LEU A 71 -12.57 -4.43 -13.13
CA LEU A 71 -12.08 -3.13 -13.57
C LEU A 71 -11.09 -3.25 -14.75
N PHE A 72 -10.23 -4.27 -14.72
CA PHE A 72 -9.11 -4.45 -15.65
C PHE A 72 -9.29 -5.59 -16.66
N GLY A 73 -10.34 -6.40 -16.53
CA GLY A 73 -10.71 -7.46 -17.49
C GLY A 73 -9.80 -8.69 -17.47
N ARG A 74 -8.97 -8.85 -16.43
CA ARG A 74 -8.04 -9.96 -16.24
C ARG A 74 -7.74 -10.15 -14.76
N LYS A 75 -7.26 -11.33 -14.34
CA LYS A 75 -6.78 -11.54 -12.96
C LYS A 75 -5.48 -10.76 -12.69
N PRO A 76 -5.27 -10.23 -11.48
CA PRO A 76 -3.97 -9.68 -11.06
C PRO A 76 -2.96 -10.82 -10.89
N LYS A 77 -1.68 -10.54 -11.12
CA LYS A 77 -0.57 -11.51 -10.91
C LYS A 77 0.17 -11.30 -9.60
N ALA A 78 0.07 -10.10 -9.06
CA ALA A 78 0.85 -9.60 -7.95
C ALA A 78 -0.01 -8.74 -7.03
N ILE A 79 0.44 -8.58 -5.80
CA ILE A 79 -0.25 -7.84 -4.74
C ILE A 79 0.71 -6.91 -3.99
N TRP A 80 0.25 -5.70 -3.72
CA TRP A 80 0.79 -4.88 -2.66
C TRP A 80 0.13 -5.27 -1.35
N LEU A 81 0.85 -5.97 -0.48
CA LEU A 81 0.37 -6.23 0.88
C LEU A 81 0.18 -4.88 1.58
N PRO A 82 -0.99 -4.62 2.20
CA PRO A 82 -1.23 -3.38 2.91
C PRO A 82 -0.08 -3.08 3.87
N GLU A 83 0.51 -1.90 3.70
CA GLU A 83 1.62 -1.43 4.53
C GLU A 83 2.92 -2.26 4.43
N SER A 84 3.10 -2.99 3.32
CA SER A 84 4.13 -4.05 3.21
C SER A 84 4.12 -5.00 4.41
N ALA A 85 2.95 -5.18 5.05
CA ALA A 85 2.84 -5.92 6.30
C ALA A 85 2.69 -7.41 6.00
N TYR A 86 3.61 -8.20 6.52
CA TYR A 86 3.70 -9.63 6.29
C TYR A 86 3.81 -10.37 7.62
N ARG A 87 3.20 -11.56 7.68
CA ARG A 87 3.26 -12.50 8.79
C ARG A 87 3.51 -13.92 8.25
N PRO A 88 4.58 -14.60 8.68
CA PRO A 88 4.79 -16.02 8.34
C PRO A 88 3.84 -16.92 9.14
N ALA A 89 3.86 -18.22 8.85
CA ALA A 89 3.13 -19.18 9.68
C ALA A 89 3.64 -19.15 11.14
N TYR A 90 2.72 -19.30 12.10
CA TYR A 90 3.06 -19.37 13.52
C TYR A 90 2.08 -20.27 14.28
N ILE A 91 2.47 -20.70 15.49
CA ILE A 91 1.62 -21.47 16.39
C ILE A 91 0.84 -20.47 17.26
N ALA A 92 -0.49 -20.49 17.16
CA ALA A 92 -1.39 -19.68 17.97
C ALA A 92 -1.43 -20.14 19.43
N GLU A 93 -1.99 -19.32 20.32
CA GLU A 93 -2.02 -19.60 21.78
C GLU A 93 -2.77 -20.89 22.15
N ASP A 94 -3.75 -21.27 21.36
CA ASP A 94 -4.53 -22.50 21.50
C ASP A 94 -3.86 -23.72 20.84
N GLY A 95 -2.67 -23.54 20.25
CA GLY A 95 -1.82 -24.59 19.70
C GLY A 95 -2.06 -24.94 18.24
N HIS A 96 -3.05 -24.35 17.55
CA HIS A 96 -3.18 -24.55 16.10
C HIS A 96 -2.14 -23.74 15.34
N THR A 97 -1.74 -24.24 14.16
CA THR A 97 -0.86 -23.50 13.26
C THR A 97 -1.69 -22.57 12.40
N ARG A 98 -1.41 -21.27 12.46
CA ARG A 98 -1.95 -20.31 11.51
C ARG A 98 -1.03 -20.22 10.30
N ALA A 99 -1.60 -20.36 9.11
CA ALA A 99 -0.86 -20.25 7.86
C ALA A 99 -0.22 -18.85 7.70
N GLY A 100 0.88 -18.78 6.96
CA GLY A 100 1.48 -17.52 6.56
C GLY A 100 0.64 -16.81 5.50
N LEU A 101 0.87 -15.52 5.29
CA LEU A 101 0.09 -14.75 4.31
C LEU A 101 0.24 -15.31 2.87
N GLU A 102 1.43 -15.83 2.53
CA GLU A 102 1.76 -16.45 1.26
C GLU A 102 0.79 -17.59 0.88
N THR A 103 0.29 -18.36 1.85
CA THR A 103 -0.69 -19.42 1.61
C THR A 103 -2.00 -18.86 1.04
N PHE A 104 -2.49 -17.73 1.58
CA PHE A 104 -3.71 -17.10 1.07
C PHE A 104 -3.48 -16.40 -0.26
N LEU A 105 -2.26 -15.92 -0.53
CA LEU A 105 -1.91 -15.36 -1.84
C LEU A 105 -1.96 -16.45 -2.92
N GLU A 106 -1.32 -17.59 -2.66
CA GLU A 106 -1.28 -18.73 -3.57
C GLU A 106 -2.68 -19.29 -3.86
N GLN A 107 -3.53 -19.44 -2.84
CA GLN A 107 -4.93 -19.85 -2.99
C GLN A 107 -5.77 -18.93 -3.89
N ASN A 108 -5.31 -17.69 -4.11
CA ASN A 108 -5.97 -16.68 -4.92
C ASN A 108 -5.19 -16.34 -6.20
N ASP A 109 -4.29 -17.23 -6.65
CA ASP A 109 -3.46 -17.09 -7.85
C ASP A 109 -2.55 -15.82 -7.84
N LEU A 110 -2.10 -15.38 -6.66
CA LEU A 110 -1.19 -14.25 -6.47
C LEU A 110 0.21 -14.75 -6.10
N HIS A 111 1.18 -14.54 -6.99
CA HIS A 111 2.51 -15.18 -6.89
C HIS A 111 3.65 -14.18 -6.63
N LEU A 112 3.31 -12.91 -6.36
CA LEU A 112 4.30 -11.86 -6.18
C LEU A 112 3.81 -10.78 -5.20
N PHE A 113 4.65 -10.45 -4.23
CA PHE A 113 4.48 -9.25 -3.40
C PHE A 113 5.81 -8.53 -3.12
N PHE A 114 5.72 -7.41 -2.41
CA PHE A 114 6.86 -6.56 -2.07
C PHE A 114 7.03 -6.46 -0.57
N SER A 115 8.28 -6.37 -0.12
CA SER A 115 8.61 -6.24 1.31
C SER A 115 9.70 -5.19 1.53
N GLU A 116 9.88 -4.78 2.79
CA GLU A 116 10.89 -3.80 3.13
C GLU A 116 12.31 -4.35 3.13
N THR A 117 13.29 -3.45 3.00
CA THR A 117 14.71 -3.81 2.96
C THR A 117 15.12 -4.69 4.14
N ASN A 118 14.73 -4.32 5.36
CA ASN A 118 15.10 -5.05 6.59
C ASN A 118 14.45 -6.44 6.70
N ALA A 119 13.30 -6.66 6.07
CA ALA A 119 12.68 -7.99 6.00
C ALA A 119 13.50 -8.95 5.12
N ILE A 120 14.22 -8.41 4.12
CA ILE A 120 15.10 -9.19 3.25
C ILE A 120 16.51 -9.33 3.85
N THR A 121 17.17 -8.22 4.14
CA THR A 121 18.59 -8.22 4.52
C THR A 121 18.83 -8.47 5.99
N GLY A 122 17.79 -8.43 6.83
CA GLY A 122 17.97 -8.23 8.26
C GLY A 122 18.60 -6.86 8.56
N GLY A 123 19.16 -6.73 9.77
CA GLY A 123 19.79 -5.50 10.24
C GLY A 123 18.80 -4.51 10.85
N GLN A 124 19.24 -3.26 10.98
CA GLN A 124 18.40 -2.20 11.52
C GLN A 124 17.31 -1.78 10.51
N PRO A 125 16.11 -1.38 10.98
CA PRO A 125 15.11 -0.75 10.13
C PRO A 125 15.70 0.47 9.40
N VAL A 126 15.27 0.69 8.16
CA VAL A 126 15.70 1.81 7.30
C VAL A 126 14.50 2.47 6.62
N GLY A 127 14.68 3.66 6.04
CA GLY A 127 13.64 4.29 5.22
C GLY A 127 12.35 4.59 5.98
N VAL A 128 11.22 4.10 5.45
CA VAL A 128 9.88 4.33 6.06
C VAL A 128 9.81 3.70 7.45
N ALA A 129 10.33 2.47 7.59
CA ALA A 129 10.38 1.77 8.87
C ALA A 129 11.26 2.51 9.89
N ALA A 130 12.31 3.18 9.44
CA ALA A 130 13.10 4.08 10.29
C ALA A 130 12.46 5.47 10.48
N GLY A 131 11.29 5.77 9.93
CA GLY A 131 10.69 7.11 10.00
C GLY A 131 11.59 8.22 9.43
N GLU A 132 12.49 7.86 8.52
CA GLU A 132 13.49 8.76 7.92
C GLU A 132 13.00 9.40 6.62
N VAL A 133 11.72 9.21 6.30
CA VAL A 133 11.06 9.67 5.08
C VAL A 133 10.17 10.89 5.29
N ILE A 134 9.96 11.69 4.26
CA ILE A 134 8.99 12.80 4.29
C ILE A 134 7.54 12.30 4.31
N GLY A 135 6.64 13.12 4.85
CA GLY A 135 5.21 12.82 4.93
C GLY A 135 4.78 12.26 6.30
N PRO A 136 3.59 11.63 6.40
CA PRO A 136 2.94 11.32 7.67
C PRO A 136 3.75 10.39 8.59
N TYR A 137 4.55 9.50 8.01
CA TYR A 137 5.37 8.56 8.77
C TYR A 137 6.42 9.26 9.65
N SER A 138 6.93 10.42 9.24
CA SER A 138 7.87 11.21 10.06
C SER A 138 7.25 11.80 11.32
N GLU A 139 5.93 12.03 11.33
CA GLU A 139 5.23 12.62 12.48
C GLU A 139 5.13 11.64 13.65
N ILE A 140 5.13 10.32 13.39
CA ILE A 140 5.01 9.29 14.43
C ILE A 140 6.20 9.38 15.39
N LYS A 141 7.43 9.50 14.88
CA LYS A 141 8.64 9.66 15.72
C LYS A 141 8.68 10.95 16.52
N ARG A 142 7.91 11.98 16.12
CA ARG A 142 7.77 13.21 16.89
C ARG A 142 6.77 13.07 18.05
N ARG A 143 5.87 12.10 17.96
CA ARG A 143 4.79 11.89 18.92
C ARG A 143 5.07 10.76 19.92
N TYR A 144 5.81 9.73 19.52
CA TYR A 144 6.04 8.55 20.35
C TYR A 144 7.52 8.20 20.48
N VAL A 145 7.89 7.73 21.66
CA VAL A 145 9.10 6.92 21.86
C VAL A 145 8.70 5.47 21.64
N ILE A 146 9.24 4.86 20.58
CA ILE A 146 8.88 3.49 20.18
C ILE A 146 9.89 2.54 20.79
N PRO A 147 9.48 1.64 21.70
CA PRO A 147 10.39 0.69 22.30
C PRO A 147 10.92 -0.28 21.24
N PRO A 148 12.18 -0.72 21.34
CA PRO A 148 12.66 -1.81 20.51
C PRO A 148 11.88 -3.09 20.84
N ASN A 149 11.45 -3.82 19.81
CA ASN A 149 10.87 -5.15 19.97
C ASN A 149 11.87 -6.20 19.46
N PRO A 150 12.50 -6.99 20.35
CA PRO A 150 13.47 -8.00 19.95
C PRO A 150 12.93 -9.04 18.97
N ALA A 151 11.61 -9.30 18.96
CA ALA A 151 10.98 -10.23 18.03
C ALA A 151 11.12 -9.80 16.56
N PHE A 152 11.26 -8.48 16.32
CA PHE A 152 11.44 -7.89 14.99
C PHE A 152 12.91 -7.56 14.68
N GLN A 153 13.83 -7.85 15.61
CA GLN A 153 15.26 -7.62 15.40
C GLN A 153 15.90 -8.85 14.78
N ILE A 154 16.40 -8.66 13.57
CA ILE A 154 16.96 -9.73 12.77
C ILE A 154 18.42 -9.40 12.51
N SER A 155 19.32 -10.32 12.82
CA SER A 155 20.73 -10.17 12.47
C SER A 155 20.88 -10.02 10.96
N GLU A 156 21.85 -9.22 10.51
CA GLU A 156 22.17 -9.09 9.09
C GLU A 156 22.40 -10.47 8.47
N ARG A 157 21.83 -10.66 7.28
CA ARG A 157 21.86 -11.92 6.53
C ARG A 157 22.55 -11.68 5.19
N PRO A 158 23.16 -12.72 4.58
CA PRO A 158 23.74 -12.63 3.24
C PRO A 158 22.66 -12.62 2.14
N ALA A 159 21.60 -11.82 2.32
CA ALA A 159 20.53 -11.58 1.38
C ALA A 159 20.63 -10.15 0.84
N THR A 160 20.04 -9.92 -0.33
CA THR A 160 20.17 -8.67 -1.07
C THR A 160 18.85 -8.29 -1.72
N THR A 161 18.53 -6.99 -1.77
CA THR A 161 17.32 -6.46 -2.42
C THR A 161 17.45 -6.33 -3.93
N TYR A 162 18.56 -6.81 -4.50
CA TYR A 162 18.85 -6.78 -5.94
C TYR A 162 18.32 -8.01 -6.69
N LYS A 163 17.61 -8.92 -6.03
CA LYS A 163 16.99 -10.10 -6.65
C LYS A 163 15.74 -10.56 -5.88
N PRO A 164 14.82 -11.29 -6.53
CA PRO A 164 13.66 -11.90 -5.88
C PRO A 164 14.03 -13.16 -5.07
N TYR A 165 13.17 -13.53 -4.12
CA TYR A 165 13.24 -14.78 -3.36
C TYR A 165 11.88 -15.47 -3.31
N PHE A 166 11.85 -16.81 -3.31
CA PHE A 166 10.66 -17.54 -2.91
C PHE A 166 10.47 -17.42 -1.41
N VAL A 167 9.24 -17.29 -0.94
CA VAL A 167 8.96 -17.33 0.50
C VAL A 167 9.05 -18.79 0.95
N SER A 168 10.05 -19.07 1.79
CA SER A 168 10.22 -20.37 2.42
C SER A 168 9.28 -20.52 3.60
N GLU A 169 8.61 -21.67 3.70
CA GLU A 169 7.85 -22.00 4.90
C GLU A 169 8.81 -22.24 6.07
N ALA A 170 8.44 -21.81 7.27
CA ALA A 170 9.30 -21.95 8.45
C ALA A 170 9.57 -23.41 8.87
N SER A 171 8.80 -24.37 8.33
CA SER A 171 8.76 -25.78 8.78
C SER A 171 9.14 -26.83 7.71
N SER A 172 9.49 -26.44 6.48
CA SER A 172 9.81 -27.37 5.39
C SER A 172 11.05 -26.93 4.60
N GLU A 173 11.70 -27.87 3.90
CA GLU A 173 12.68 -27.54 2.85
C GLU A 173 11.99 -27.01 1.58
N ASP A 174 10.66 -27.05 1.56
CA ASP A 174 9.82 -26.56 0.48
C ASP A 174 9.60 -25.05 0.61
N HIS A 175 9.37 -24.41 -0.53
CA HIS A 175 9.03 -23.01 -0.62
C HIS A 175 7.64 -22.87 -1.23
N SER A 176 6.91 -21.81 -0.89
CA SER A 176 5.68 -21.46 -1.61
C SER A 176 6.00 -21.08 -3.06
N ASP A 177 5.00 -21.12 -3.96
CA ASP A 177 5.13 -20.55 -5.30
C ASP A 177 5.01 -19.00 -5.30
N VAL A 178 5.11 -18.37 -4.11
CA VAL A 178 5.03 -16.92 -3.94
C VAL A 178 6.42 -16.31 -3.85
N THR A 179 6.69 -15.36 -4.74
CA THR A 179 7.92 -14.57 -4.77
C THR A 179 7.77 -13.27 -3.99
N VAL A 180 8.82 -12.88 -3.27
CA VAL A 180 8.96 -11.56 -2.64
C VAL A 180 10.08 -10.76 -3.30
N ILE A 181 9.82 -9.47 -3.52
CA ILE A 181 10.80 -8.49 -3.97
C ILE A 181 11.07 -7.48 -2.85
N GLY A 182 12.35 -7.34 -2.50
CA GLY A 182 12.81 -6.35 -1.54
C GLY A 182 12.86 -4.95 -2.12
N ARG A 183 12.32 -3.98 -1.40
CA ARG A 183 12.48 -2.56 -1.71
C ARG A 183 13.95 -2.14 -1.60
N ASN A 184 14.43 -1.30 -2.52
CA ASN A 184 15.80 -0.81 -2.50
C ASN A 184 15.96 0.48 -1.69
N ASN A 185 16.57 0.39 -0.51
CA ASN A 185 16.72 1.54 0.40
C ASN A 185 17.47 2.74 -0.22
N LYS A 186 18.53 2.52 -1.00
CA LYS A 186 19.35 3.61 -1.53
C LYS A 186 18.56 4.52 -2.48
N THR A 187 17.84 3.93 -3.42
CA THR A 187 16.98 4.68 -4.35
C THR A 187 15.80 5.33 -3.66
N VAL A 188 15.22 4.65 -2.67
CA VAL A 188 14.12 5.20 -1.85
C VAL A 188 14.57 6.43 -1.08
N MET A 189 15.70 6.36 -0.39
CA MET A 189 16.18 7.47 0.44
C MET A 189 16.52 8.70 -0.39
N GLN A 190 16.99 8.51 -1.62
CA GLN A 190 17.28 9.62 -2.52
C GLN A 190 16.03 10.42 -2.93
N VAL A 191 14.84 9.80 -2.89
CA VAL A 191 13.58 10.44 -3.30
C VAL A 191 12.70 10.77 -2.10
N TRP A 192 12.57 9.85 -1.15
CA TRP A 192 11.63 9.95 -0.03
C TRP A 192 12.32 10.32 1.28
N GLY A 193 13.64 10.36 1.34
CA GLY A 193 14.38 10.71 2.55
C GLY A 193 14.13 12.14 3.04
N THR A 194 14.41 12.39 4.31
CA THR A 194 14.26 13.71 4.96
C THR A 194 15.44 14.65 4.75
N THR A 195 16.61 14.13 4.36
CA THR A 195 17.85 14.89 4.18
C THR A 195 18.39 14.64 2.77
N GLU A 196 18.72 15.71 2.05
CA GLU A 196 19.30 15.68 0.69
C GLU A 196 18.47 14.93 -0.38
N ALA A 197 17.20 14.62 -0.10
CA ALA A 197 16.28 14.06 -1.08
C ALA A 197 15.72 15.13 -2.02
N TYR A 198 15.42 14.73 -3.26
CA TYR A 198 15.01 15.67 -4.31
C TYR A 198 13.81 16.55 -3.94
N PRO A 199 12.71 16.04 -3.32
CA PRO A 199 11.55 16.87 -3.02
C PRO A 199 11.83 18.06 -2.09
N GLY A 200 12.94 18.04 -1.35
CA GLY A 200 13.37 19.12 -0.47
C GLY A 200 14.10 20.28 -1.17
N ASP A 201 14.31 20.23 -2.49
CA ASP A 201 15.03 21.28 -3.22
C ASP A 201 14.33 22.64 -3.14
N PHE A 202 15.12 23.69 -2.95
CA PHE A 202 14.63 25.03 -2.66
C PHE A 202 13.86 25.68 -3.82
N ASP A 203 13.99 25.15 -5.04
CA ASP A 203 13.26 25.63 -6.22
C ASP A 203 11.94 24.91 -6.45
N TYR A 204 11.65 23.82 -5.72
CA TYR A 204 10.38 23.10 -5.79
C TYR A 204 9.27 23.76 -4.99
N ARG A 205 8.03 23.45 -5.37
CA ARG A 205 6.82 24.04 -4.78
C ARG A 205 6.68 23.68 -3.30
N GLU A 206 6.49 24.69 -2.46
CA GLU A 206 6.19 24.54 -1.03
C GLU A 206 4.78 23.97 -0.83
N PHE A 207 4.69 22.77 -0.25
CA PHE A 207 3.42 22.07 -0.05
C PHE A 207 2.53 22.73 1.02
N TYR A 208 3.16 23.20 2.11
CA TYR A 208 2.44 23.63 3.32
C TYR A 208 1.91 25.06 3.23
N LYS A 209 2.53 25.93 2.41
CA LYS A 209 2.14 27.34 2.28
C LYS A 209 1.04 27.50 1.23
N LYS A 210 -0.20 27.74 1.70
CA LYS A 210 -1.41 27.91 0.87
C LYS A 210 -1.93 29.34 0.91
N ALA A 211 -2.45 29.83 -0.21
CA ALA A 211 -3.16 31.10 -0.25
C ALA A 211 -4.52 30.96 0.44
N GLY A 212 -4.81 31.81 1.43
CA GLY A 212 -6.04 31.70 2.24
C GLY A 212 -7.35 31.82 1.46
N THR A 213 -7.35 32.40 0.26
CA THR A 213 -8.56 32.57 -0.56
C THR A 213 -8.84 31.41 -1.52
N SER A 214 -7.78 30.78 -2.05
CA SER A 214 -7.91 29.76 -3.12
C SER A 214 -7.37 28.39 -2.74
N GLY A 215 -6.63 28.28 -1.65
CA GLY A 215 -5.91 27.07 -1.25
C GLY A 215 -4.68 26.76 -2.10
N LEU A 216 -4.41 27.52 -3.17
CA LEU A 216 -3.28 27.28 -4.08
C LEU A 216 -1.93 27.64 -3.44
N GLN A 217 -0.88 26.87 -3.77
CA GLN A 217 0.47 27.07 -3.27
C GLN A 217 1.33 27.86 -4.28
N TYR A 218 1.59 29.13 -4.02
CA TYR A 218 2.33 30.01 -4.96
C TYR A 218 3.82 30.16 -4.66
N TRP A 219 4.35 29.42 -3.70
CA TRP A 219 5.69 29.61 -3.16
C TRP A 219 6.56 28.39 -3.38
N ARG A 220 7.87 28.60 -3.40
CA ARG A 220 8.87 27.54 -3.40
C ARG A 220 9.41 27.29 -2.00
N ILE A 221 10.06 26.15 -1.80
CA ILE A 221 10.61 25.74 -0.50
C ILE A 221 11.61 26.79 0.02
N THR A 222 12.36 27.47 -0.85
CA THR A 222 13.26 28.61 -0.52
C THR A 222 14.44 28.28 0.39
N ASP A 223 14.17 27.83 1.61
CA ASP A 223 15.08 27.35 2.62
C ASP A 223 14.25 26.53 3.64
N VAL A 224 14.82 25.47 4.20
CA VAL A 224 14.18 24.60 5.20
C VAL A 224 14.06 25.22 6.61
N LYS A 225 14.77 26.32 6.91
CA LYS A 225 14.81 26.99 8.24
C LYS A 225 14.01 28.28 8.31
N THR A 226 13.50 28.78 7.19
CA THR A 226 12.82 30.08 7.13
C THR A 226 11.33 29.96 7.42
N ASP A 227 10.79 30.97 8.13
CA ASP A 227 9.34 31.10 8.36
C ASP A 227 8.58 31.24 7.04
N PHE A 228 7.30 30.85 7.04
CA PHE A 228 6.44 30.92 5.86
C PHE A 228 6.38 32.32 5.27
N ALA A 229 6.46 33.38 6.08
CA ALA A 229 6.45 34.76 5.57
C ALA A 229 7.60 35.05 4.59
N SER A 230 8.75 34.39 4.76
CA SER A 230 9.97 34.62 3.99
C SER A 230 10.12 33.73 2.76
N LYS A 231 9.22 32.75 2.57
CA LYS A 231 9.22 31.88 1.39
C LYS A 231 8.94 32.70 0.13
N ASP A 232 9.80 32.55 -0.86
CA ASP A 232 9.77 33.25 -2.14
C ASP A 232 8.77 32.61 -3.11
N TYR A 233 8.44 33.32 -4.20
CA TYR A 233 7.49 32.83 -5.18
C TYR A 233 8.05 31.61 -5.95
N TYR A 234 7.13 30.75 -6.39
CA TYR A 234 7.45 29.59 -7.20
C TYR A 234 7.76 30.00 -8.64
N HIS A 235 8.88 29.47 -9.17
CA HIS A 235 9.41 29.71 -10.51
C HIS A 235 9.40 28.40 -11.31
N PRO A 236 8.36 28.12 -12.11
CA PRO A 236 8.23 26.85 -12.86
C PRO A 236 9.43 26.55 -13.76
N GLU A 237 10.07 27.59 -14.31
CA GLU A 237 11.27 27.49 -15.13
C GLU A 237 12.48 26.98 -14.34
N TRP A 238 12.67 27.39 -13.08
CA TRP A 238 13.77 26.92 -12.23
C TRP A 238 13.56 25.48 -11.82
N ALA A 239 12.33 25.16 -11.40
CA ALA A 239 11.91 23.80 -11.08
C ALA A 239 12.13 22.84 -12.27
N ALA A 240 11.89 23.29 -13.51
CA ALA A 240 12.12 22.49 -14.72
C ALA A 240 13.60 22.10 -14.91
N TYR A 241 14.55 22.99 -14.60
CA TYR A 241 15.98 22.64 -14.64
C TYR A 241 16.33 21.60 -13.56
N LYS A 242 15.79 21.77 -12.35
CA LYS A 242 16.01 20.82 -11.24
C LYS A 242 15.43 19.44 -11.53
N ILE A 243 14.25 19.37 -12.14
CA ILE A 243 13.64 18.12 -12.57
C ILE A 243 14.62 17.27 -13.40
N ASP A 244 15.26 17.87 -14.41
CA ASP A 244 16.16 17.14 -15.29
C ASP A 244 17.46 16.74 -14.58
N GLN A 245 18.06 17.65 -13.80
CA GLN A 245 19.26 17.36 -13.00
C GLN A 245 19.02 16.20 -12.02
N HIS A 246 17.91 16.21 -11.30
CA HIS A 246 17.58 15.15 -10.35
C HIS A 246 17.20 13.84 -11.03
N ALA A 247 16.60 13.89 -12.22
CA ALA A 247 16.28 12.70 -12.99
C ALA A 247 17.54 12.03 -13.56
N GLU A 248 18.47 12.82 -14.10
CA GLU A 248 19.77 12.35 -14.58
C GLU A 248 20.59 11.76 -13.41
N HIS A 249 20.66 12.45 -12.28
CA HIS A 249 21.33 11.92 -11.08
C HIS A 249 20.75 10.59 -10.62
N PHE A 250 19.41 10.47 -10.57
CA PHE A 250 18.76 9.22 -10.20
C PHE A 250 19.05 8.08 -11.18
N ALA A 251 19.06 8.36 -12.48
CA ALA A 251 19.38 7.35 -13.49
C ALA A 251 20.83 6.85 -13.37
N HIS A 252 21.79 7.75 -13.12
CA HIS A 252 23.17 7.37 -12.83
C HIS A 252 23.30 6.57 -11.54
N LEU A 253 22.61 6.97 -10.47
CA LEU A 253 22.55 6.20 -9.22
C LEU A 253 22.08 4.76 -9.47
N VAL A 254 20.98 4.57 -10.19
CA VAL A 254 20.47 3.23 -10.53
C VAL A 254 21.51 2.43 -11.35
N GLY A 255 22.11 3.05 -12.36
CA GLY A 255 23.12 2.41 -13.21
C GLY A 255 24.38 2.00 -12.45
N ASP A 256 24.85 2.83 -11.52
CA ASP A 256 26.01 2.53 -10.68
C ASP A 256 25.69 1.39 -9.70
N LEU A 257 24.52 1.41 -9.06
CA LEU A 257 24.10 0.33 -8.17
C LEU A 257 23.99 -1.04 -8.88
N LEU A 258 23.43 -1.06 -10.09
CA LEU A 258 23.33 -2.29 -10.88
C LEU A 258 24.69 -2.78 -11.38
N ARG A 259 25.58 -1.86 -11.82
CA ARG A 259 26.96 -2.23 -12.18
C ARG A 259 27.74 -2.79 -11.01
N ASP A 260 27.68 -2.13 -9.86
CA ASP A 260 28.39 -2.58 -8.66
C ASP A 260 27.91 -3.98 -8.25
N TYR A 261 26.60 -4.22 -8.28
CA TYR A 261 26.03 -5.54 -8.00
C TYR A 261 26.50 -6.59 -9.01
N GLN A 262 26.48 -6.27 -10.31
CA GLN A 262 26.91 -7.17 -11.36
C GLN A 262 28.42 -7.49 -11.28
N GLN A 263 29.25 -6.52 -10.92
CA GLN A 263 30.69 -6.72 -10.73
C GLN A 263 31.00 -7.62 -9.52
N GLN A 264 30.18 -7.53 -8.46
CA GLN A 264 30.37 -8.32 -7.24
C GLN A 264 29.79 -9.73 -7.33
N SER A 265 28.62 -9.89 -7.95
CA SER A 265 27.89 -11.16 -8.01
C SER A 265 28.08 -11.94 -9.31
N GLY A 266 28.41 -11.25 -10.41
CA GLY A 266 28.37 -11.82 -11.76
C GLY A 266 26.96 -11.97 -12.33
N GLU A 267 25.91 -11.58 -11.60
CA GLU A 267 24.51 -11.72 -11.99
C GLU A 267 23.88 -10.35 -12.37
N PHE A 268 22.79 -10.39 -13.15
CA PHE A 268 22.00 -9.19 -13.39
C PHE A 268 21.20 -8.82 -12.13
N GLY A 269 21.28 -7.56 -11.72
CA GLY A 269 20.49 -7.04 -10.61
C GLY A 269 19.12 -6.53 -11.04
N PHE A 270 18.20 -6.49 -10.09
CA PHE A 270 16.87 -5.92 -10.20
C PHE A 270 16.64 -4.92 -9.07
N ILE A 271 16.15 -3.72 -9.37
CA ILE A 271 15.88 -2.68 -8.36
C ILE A 271 14.38 -2.37 -8.35
N ALA A 272 13.74 -2.58 -7.19
CA ALA A 272 12.40 -2.08 -6.91
C ALA A 272 12.45 -0.82 -6.03
N SER A 273 11.98 0.30 -6.57
CA SER A 273 11.85 1.58 -5.86
C SER A 273 10.38 1.90 -5.63
N ASN A 274 9.87 1.52 -4.46
CA ASN A 274 8.44 1.59 -4.15
C ASN A 274 8.12 2.91 -3.44
N PHE A 275 7.06 3.61 -3.85
CA PHE A 275 6.66 4.92 -3.32
C PHE A 275 5.14 5.04 -3.25
N ASP A 276 4.64 5.84 -2.30
CA ASP A 276 3.24 6.28 -2.34
C ASP A 276 2.99 7.09 -3.61
N THR A 277 1.93 6.75 -4.35
CA THR A 277 1.64 7.41 -5.64
C THR A 277 1.42 8.91 -5.46
N GLU A 278 0.79 9.33 -4.35
CA GLU A 278 0.56 10.74 -4.01
C GLU A 278 1.85 11.53 -3.76
N LEU A 279 2.99 10.87 -3.57
CA LEU A 279 4.27 11.58 -3.56
C LEU A 279 4.42 12.39 -4.85
N PHE A 280 4.07 11.82 -6.00
CA PHE A 280 4.27 12.42 -7.30
C PHE A 280 3.06 13.29 -7.71
N GLY A 281 3.24 14.60 -7.67
CA GLY A 281 2.27 15.62 -8.11
C GLY A 281 1.45 16.24 -6.98
N HIS A 282 1.29 15.55 -5.86
CA HIS A 282 0.60 16.07 -4.69
C HIS A 282 1.57 16.58 -3.62
N TRP A 283 2.31 15.71 -2.93
CA TRP A 283 3.34 16.12 -1.95
C TRP A 283 4.51 16.81 -2.64
N TRP A 284 5.10 16.15 -3.63
CA TRP A 284 6.12 16.70 -4.51
C TRP A 284 5.52 17.04 -5.87
N TYR A 285 5.22 18.32 -6.08
CA TYR A 285 4.46 18.79 -7.24
C TYR A 285 5.10 18.43 -8.59
N GLU A 286 6.43 18.51 -8.65
CA GLU A 286 7.23 18.23 -9.82
C GLU A 286 7.42 16.73 -10.07
N GLY A 287 7.03 15.89 -9.12
CA GLY A 287 7.34 14.46 -9.11
C GLY A 287 6.84 13.69 -10.34
N VAL A 288 5.68 14.05 -10.91
CA VAL A 288 5.19 13.42 -12.16
C VAL A 288 6.09 13.74 -13.35
N ALA A 289 6.56 14.98 -13.46
CA ALA A 289 7.45 15.40 -14.54
C ALA A 289 8.84 14.76 -14.37
N TRP A 290 9.33 14.69 -13.13
CA TRP A 290 10.56 13.99 -12.77
C TRP A 290 10.50 12.50 -13.12
N LEU A 291 9.43 11.79 -12.75
CA LEU A 291 9.29 10.36 -13.06
C LEU A 291 9.35 10.12 -14.57
N GLY A 292 8.69 10.98 -15.36
CA GLY A 292 8.78 10.93 -16.82
C GLY A 292 10.20 11.14 -17.36
N GLN A 293 11.01 12.00 -16.73
CA GLN A 293 12.42 12.19 -17.14
C GLN A 293 13.31 11.04 -16.69
N VAL A 294 13.10 10.49 -15.50
CA VAL A 294 13.82 9.31 -15.01
C VAL A 294 13.67 8.16 -15.99
N LEU A 295 12.44 7.87 -16.43
CA LEU A 295 12.20 6.81 -17.41
C LEU A 295 12.93 7.05 -18.74
N ARG A 296 13.02 8.31 -19.21
CA ARG A 296 13.78 8.65 -20.43
C ARG A 296 15.28 8.49 -20.26
N HIS A 297 15.83 8.97 -19.14
CA HIS A 297 17.26 8.84 -18.84
C HIS A 297 17.65 7.37 -18.66
N LEU A 298 16.88 6.58 -17.91
CA LEU A 298 17.12 5.14 -17.75
C LEU A 298 17.05 4.41 -19.11
N ALA A 299 16.05 4.71 -19.94
CA ALA A 299 15.93 4.11 -21.27
C ALA A 299 17.07 4.48 -22.23
N SER A 300 17.83 5.55 -21.94
CA SER A 300 19.00 5.93 -22.74
C SER A 300 20.29 5.19 -22.33
N ILE A 301 20.31 4.59 -21.15
CA ILE A 301 21.45 3.84 -20.63
C ILE A 301 21.40 2.41 -21.20
N ARG A 302 22.38 2.08 -22.04
CA ARG A 302 22.42 0.81 -22.79
C ARG A 302 22.31 -0.46 -21.92
N ASP A 303 22.87 -0.42 -20.71
CA ASP A 303 22.98 -1.59 -19.83
C ASP A 303 21.84 -1.66 -18.80
N ILE A 304 20.80 -0.82 -18.94
CA ILE A 304 19.61 -0.82 -18.08
C ILE A 304 18.38 -1.18 -18.92
N GLU A 305 17.59 -2.12 -18.42
CA GLU A 305 16.27 -2.45 -18.96
C GLU A 305 15.18 -1.98 -17.99
N LEU A 306 14.18 -1.29 -18.52
CA LEU A 306 12.93 -1.02 -17.80
C LEU A 306 11.98 -2.19 -18.04
N THR A 307 11.48 -2.80 -16.96
CA THR A 307 10.58 -3.95 -17.05
C THR A 307 9.50 -3.89 -15.96
N THR A 308 8.53 -4.78 -16.07
CA THR A 308 7.50 -5.01 -15.04
C THR A 308 7.92 -6.14 -14.11
N ALA A 309 7.39 -6.18 -12.89
CA ALA A 309 7.88 -7.11 -11.88
C ALA A 309 7.54 -8.56 -12.23
N SER A 310 6.32 -8.82 -12.72
CA SER A 310 5.94 -10.16 -13.18
C SER A 310 6.72 -10.61 -14.42
N GLU A 311 7.01 -9.70 -15.36
CA GLU A 311 7.79 -10.02 -16.55
C GLU A 311 9.24 -10.34 -16.19
N PHE A 312 9.83 -9.59 -15.26
CA PHE A 312 11.17 -9.87 -14.76
C PHE A 312 11.27 -11.29 -14.21
N ILE A 313 10.36 -11.68 -13.31
CA ILE A 313 10.36 -13.03 -12.72
C ILE A 313 10.08 -14.10 -13.77
N GLN A 314 9.24 -13.83 -14.77
CA GLN A 314 8.99 -14.77 -15.86
C GLN A 314 10.24 -15.02 -16.72
N ARG A 315 11.03 -13.98 -17.02
CA ARG A 315 12.25 -14.07 -17.82
C ARG A 315 13.46 -14.55 -17.01
N HIS A 316 13.47 -14.25 -15.71
CA HIS A 316 14.51 -14.59 -14.75
C HIS A 316 13.87 -15.28 -13.54
N PRO A 317 13.50 -16.58 -13.67
CA PRO A 317 12.83 -17.29 -12.59
C PRO A 317 13.62 -17.22 -11.28
N THR A 318 12.88 -16.96 -10.21
CA THR A 318 13.37 -17.00 -8.83
C THR A 318 14.00 -18.37 -8.55
N LYS A 319 15.09 -18.37 -7.78
CA LYS A 319 15.87 -19.59 -7.48
C LYS A 319 16.05 -19.83 -5.98
N ASP A 320 16.21 -18.75 -5.24
CA ASP A 320 16.59 -18.82 -3.84
C ASP A 320 15.34 -18.67 -2.96
N GLY A 321 15.21 -19.56 -1.98
CA GLY A 321 14.24 -19.42 -0.90
C GLY A 321 14.75 -18.50 0.20
N LEU A 322 13.86 -17.72 0.81
CA LEU A 322 14.15 -16.89 1.96
C LEU A 322 13.00 -16.96 2.96
N HIS A 323 13.32 -17.26 4.22
CA HIS A 323 12.37 -17.12 5.31
C HIS A 323 12.15 -15.64 5.62
N ILE A 324 10.95 -15.15 5.28
CA ILE A 324 10.54 -13.78 5.54
C ILE A 324 10.00 -13.68 6.98
N PRO A 325 10.55 -12.78 7.80
CA PRO A 325 10.06 -12.54 9.15
C PRO A 325 8.73 -11.79 9.15
N GLU A 326 8.02 -11.84 10.27
CA GLU A 326 6.96 -10.88 10.51
C GLU A 326 7.52 -9.45 10.44
N SER A 327 6.87 -8.59 9.65
CA SER A 327 7.39 -7.27 9.32
C SER A 327 6.30 -6.36 8.76
N SER A 328 6.58 -5.06 8.75
CA SER A 328 5.87 -4.10 7.91
C SER A 328 6.77 -2.92 7.61
N TRP A 329 6.33 -1.98 6.77
CA TRP A 329 7.02 -0.70 6.65
C TRP A 329 6.68 0.30 7.76
N GLY A 330 5.94 -0.13 8.78
CA GLY A 330 5.65 0.66 9.97
C GLY A 330 6.88 0.94 10.82
N SER A 331 6.71 1.78 11.83
CA SER A 331 7.84 2.21 12.65
C SER A 331 8.61 1.04 13.27
N ASN A 332 9.93 1.11 13.18
CA ASN A 332 10.89 0.07 13.54
C ASN A 332 10.67 -1.29 12.84
N GLY A 333 9.95 -1.32 11.72
CA GLY A 333 9.61 -2.56 11.00
C GLY A 333 8.50 -3.37 11.68
N THR A 334 7.79 -2.76 12.64
CA THR A 334 6.81 -3.40 13.52
C THR A 334 5.37 -2.97 13.21
N HIS A 335 4.39 -3.51 13.95
CA HIS A 335 2.99 -3.12 13.84
C HIS A 335 2.60 -1.82 14.54
N PHE A 336 3.55 -1.12 15.19
CA PHE A 336 3.27 0.01 16.09
C PHE A 336 2.37 1.10 15.48
N ASN A 337 2.47 1.35 14.17
CA ASN A 337 1.67 2.40 13.53
C ASN A 337 0.16 2.09 13.57
N TRP A 338 -0.21 0.80 13.64
CA TRP A 338 -1.60 0.34 13.62
C TRP A 338 -2.04 -0.26 14.96
N ASP A 339 -1.12 -0.84 15.74
CA ASP A 339 -1.39 -1.32 17.10
C ASP A 339 -0.48 -0.64 18.13
N ASN A 340 -1.05 0.31 18.86
CA ASN A 340 -0.42 1.00 19.97
C ASN A 340 -1.48 1.45 20.99
N ILE A 341 -1.06 2.13 22.05
CA ILE A 341 -1.94 2.56 23.14
C ILE A 341 -3.17 3.38 22.69
N GLU A 342 -3.11 4.08 21.55
CA GLU A 342 -4.20 4.91 21.05
C GLU A 342 -5.16 4.17 20.10
N THR A 343 -4.74 3.03 19.56
CA THR A 343 -5.48 2.29 18.53
C THR A 343 -5.82 0.86 18.95
N HIS A 344 -5.19 0.33 20.00
CA HIS A 344 -5.36 -1.05 20.45
C HIS A 344 -6.83 -1.42 20.71
N TRP A 345 -7.62 -0.46 21.22
CA TRP A 345 -9.05 -0.63 21.48
C TRP A 345 -9.88 -0.97 20.24
N MET A 346 -9.38 -0.71 19.03
CA MET A 346 -10.06 -1.00 17.76
C MET A 346 -10.01 -2.48 17.38
N TRP A 347 -8.99 -3.22 17.83
CA TRP A 347 -8.77 -4.60 17.40
C TRP A 347 -9.79 -5.56 17.97
N GLN A 348 -10.17 -5.41 19.25
CA GLN A 348 -11.17 -6.29 19.85
C GLN A 348 -12.53 -6.21 19.12
N PRO A 349 -13.12 -5.02 18.83
CA PRO A 349 -14.32 -4.94 18.03
C PRO A 349 -14.19 -5.51 16.61
N ILE A 350 -13.01 -5.38 15.97
CA ILE A 350 -12.74 -6.03 14.69
C ILE A 350 -12.84 -7.54 14.88
N HIS A 351 -12.07 -8.11 15.82
CA HIS A 351 -12.01 -9.55 16.05
C HIS A 351 -13.39 -10.14 16.38
N ASP A 352 -14.18 -9.46 17.20
CA ASP A 352 -15.56 -9.87 17.52
C ASP A 352 -16.44 -9.89 16.26
N ALA A 353 -16.33 -8.87 15.40
CA ALA A 353 -17.06 -8.80 14.14
C ALA A 353 -16.63 -9.90 13.15
N GLU A 354 -15.35 -10.27 13.14
CA GLU A 354 -14.85 -11.40 12.34
C GLU A 354 -15.47 -12.73 12.79
N VAL A 355 -15.51 -13.00 14.09
CA VAL A 355 -16.15 -14.20 14.65
C VAL A 355 -17.63 -14.24 14.30
N HIS A 356 -18.32 -13.10 14.44
CA HIS A 356 -19.73 -12.99 14.11
C HIS A 356 -19.97 -13.26 12.63
N MET A 357 -19.11 -12.77 11.75
CA MET A 357 -19.25 -13.02 10.31
C MET A 357 -19.11 -14.51 9.96
N GLU A 358 -18.13 -15.22 10.53
CA GLU A 358 -18.00 -16.68 10.36
C GLU A 358 -19.27 -17.42 10.85
N SER A 359 -19.79 -17.01 12.02
CA SER A 359 -21.02 -17.57 12.59
C SER A 359 -22.24 -17.34 11.70
N LEU A 360 -22.36 -16.16 11.08
CA LEU A 360 -23.42 -15.85 10.13
C LEU A 360 -23.33 -16.72 8.87
N VAL A 361 -22.13 -16.92 8.33
CA VAL A 361 -21.92 -17.82 7.19
C VAL A 361 -22.35 -19.25 7.55
N ALA A 362 -21.97 -19.75 8.73
CA ALA A 362 -22.33 -21.08 9.20
C ALA A 362 -23.83 -21.25 9.46
N ARG A 363 -24.50 -20.21 9.97
CA ARG A 363 -25.95 -20.22 10.25
C ARG A 363 -26.81 -20.10 8.98
N PHE A 364 -26.31 -19.38 7.97
CA PHE A 364 -27.02 -19.13 6.73
C PHE A 364 -26.22 -19.66 5.52
N PRO A 365 -26.03 -21.00 5.38
CA PRO A 365 -25.33 -21.55 4.21
C PRO A 365 -26.13 -21.36 2.91
N GLU A 366 -27.46 -21.33 3.02
CA GLU A 366 -28.41 -21.07 1.93
C GLU A 366 -29.36 -19.94 2.34
N ALA A 367 -28.91 -18.70 2.14
CA ALA A 367 -29.71 -17.51 2.41
C ALA A 367 -30.78 -17.30 1.33
N ASN A 368 -31.99 -16.90 1.73
CA ASN A 368 -32.98 -16.36 0.79
C ASN A 368 -32.57 -14.97 0.27
N ASP A 369 -33.28 -14.42 -0.71
CA ASP A 369 -32.90 -13.17 -1.37
C ASP A 369 -32.65 -11.98 -0.42
N ASP A 370 -33.53 -11.79 0.58
CA ASP A 370 -33.40 -10.67 1.52
C ASP A 370 -32.26 -10.92 2.51
N GLN A 371 -32.13 -12.15 3.03
CA GLN A 371 -31.01 -12.54 3.89
C GLN A 371 -29.68 -12.38 3.16
N HIS A 372 -29.59 -12.81 1.90
CA HIS A 372 -28.40 -12.70 1.07
C HIS A 372 -27.99 -11.24 0.87
N LEU A 373 -28.97 -10.35 0.64
CA LEU A 373 -28.71 -8.92 0.52
C LEU A 373 -28.13 -8.32 1.81
N LEU A 374 -28.72 -8.64 2.96
CA LEU A 374 -28.23 -8.19 4.27
C LEU A 374 -26.83 -8.74 4.55
N LEU A 375 -26.63 -10.05 4.37
CA LEU A 375 -25.34 -10.72 4.62
C LEU A 375 -24.22 -10.15 3.75
N ASN A 376 -24.50 -9.84 2.48
CA ASN A 376 -23.53 -9.17 1.62
C ASN A 376 -23.24 -7.74 2.07
N GLN A 377 -24.22 -7.01 2.61
CA GLN A 377 -23.96 -5.68 3.17
C GLN A 377 -23.18 -5.76 4.48
N ILE A 378 -23.48 -6.73 5.36
CA ILE A 378 -22.70 -7.02 6.58
C ILE A 378 -21.24 -7.30 6.21
N ALA A 379 -21.01 -8.12 5.19
CA ALA A 379 -19.68 -8.39 4.67
C ALA A 379 -18.94 -7.13 4.21
N ARG A 380 -19.62 -6.18 3.55
CA ARG A 380 -19.03 -4.88 3.15
C ARG A 380 -18.68 -4.03 4.35
N GLU A 381 -19.56 -3.93 5.34
CA GLU A 381 -19.28 -3.18 6.57
C GLU A 381 -18.07 -3.77 7.31
N LEU A 382 -17.92 -5.10 7.35
CA LEU A 382 -16.74 -5.74 7.94
C LEU A 382 -15.46 -5.40 7.17
N LEU A 383 -15.46 -5.51 5.84
CA LEU A 383 -14.29 -5.11 5.04
C LEU A 383 -13.92 -3.64 5.33
N LEU A 384 -14.91 -2.74 5.35
CA LEU A 384 -14.68 -1.31 5.63
C LEU A 384 -14.18 -1.04 7.05
N LEU A 385 -14.69 -1.78 8.04
CA LEU A 385 -14.25 -1.72 9.43
C LEU A 385 -12.77 -2.11 9.59
N GLN A 386 -12.29 -3.05 8.77
CA GLN A 386 -10.93 -3.59 8.82
C GLN A 386 -9.83 -2.73 8.15
N SER A 387 -10.18 -1.60 7.52
CA SER A 387 -9.21 -0.74 6.82
C SER A 387 -8.07 -0.27 7.74
N SER A 388 -6.81 -0.39 7.27
CA SER A 388 -5.62 0.06 8.03
C SER A 388 -5.58 1.58 8.22
N ASP A 389 -6.33 2.34 7.42
CA ASP A 389 -6.36 3.80 7.46
C ASP A 389 -6.89 4.33 8.80
N TRP A 390 -7.83 3.61 9.45
CA TRP A 390 -8.43 4.07 10.71
C TRP A 390 -7.39 4.21 11.83
N PRO A 391 -6.65 3.15 12.21
CA PRO A 391 -5.61 3.30 13.21
C PRO A 391 -4.45 4.18 12.71
N PHE A 392 -4.12 4.16 11.42
CA PHE A 392 -3.04 5.00 10.86
C PHE A 392 -3.32 6.51 11.02
N LEU A 393 -4.54 6.96 10.70
CA LEU A 393 -4.94 8.37 10.85
C LEU A 393 -4.97 8.85 12.30
N ILE A 394 -5.23 7.95 13.25
CA ILE A 394 -5.16 8.22 14.69
C ILE A 394 -3.70 8.38 15.14
N THR A 395 -2.86 7.40 14.81
CA THR A 395 -1.45 7.38 15.20
C THR A 395 -0.66 8.54 14.60
N THR A 396 -0.90 8.87 13.33
CA THR A 396 -0.26 10.03 12.69
C THR A 396 -0.87 11.35 13.16
N GLY A 397 -2.16 11.35 13.53
CA GLY A 397 -2.88 12.54 14.00
C GLY A 397 -3.37 13.43 12.88
N GLN A 398 -3.37 12.94 11.65
CA GLN A 398 -3.85 13.70 10.50
C GLN A 398 -5.35 13.95 10.56
N ALA A 399 -6.13 12.95 11.01
CA ALA A 399 -7.59 13.03 11.04
C ALA A 399 -8.19 12.10 12.11
N ARG A 400 -7.72 12.23 13.36
CA ARG A 400 -8.09 11.34 14.47
C ARG A 400 -9.60 11.19 14.66
N GLU A 401 -10.30 12.31 14.83
CA GLU A 401 -11.73 12.33 15.13
C GLU A 401 -12.54 11.72 13.99
N TYR A 402 -12.14 12.01 12.75
CA TYR A 402 -12.74 11.43 11.56
C TYR A 402 -12.58 9.90 11.53
N ALA A 403 -11.38 9.40 11.80
CA ALA A 403 -11.11 7.96 11.81
C ALA A 403 -11.93 7.23 12.89
N ILE A 404 -11.99 7.78 14.12
CA ILE A 404 -12.81 7.24 15.21
C ILE A 404 -14.29 7.24 14.81
N GLN A 405 -14.78 8.32 14.21
CA GLN A 405 -16.17 8.41 13.77
C GLN A 405 -16.49 7.37 12.68
N ARG A 406 -15.64 7.24 11.66
CA ARG A 406 -15.83 6.30 10.56
C ARG A 406 -15.80 4.85 11.02
N PHE A 407 -14.83 4.49 11.86
CA PHE A 407 -14.74 3.17 12.47
C PHE A 407 -16.03 2.79 13.20
N ASN A 408 -16.50 3.67 14.10
CA ASN A 408 -17.72 3.43 14.86
C ASN A 408 -18.98 3.38 13.98
N GLN A 409 -19.04 4.16 12.90
CA GLN A 409 -20.16 4.12 11.95
C GLN A 409 -20.26 2.77 11.24
N HIS A 410 -19.14 2.20 10.77
CA HIS A 410 -19.14 0.88 10.15
C HIS A 410 -19.52 -0.22 11.15
N LEU A 411 -19.00 -0.15 12.38
CA LEU A 411 -19.37 -1.09 13.44
C LEU A 411 -20.86 -1.00 13.81
N GLU A 412 -21.42 0.21 13.90
CA GLU A 412 -22.84 0.41 14.18
C GLU A 412 -23.73 -0.14 13.07
N ARG A 413 -23.36 0.09 11.80
CA ARG A 413 -24.09 -0.45 10.63
C ARG A 413 -24.02 -1.97 10.58
N PHE A 414 -22.84 -2.54 10.80
CA PHE A 414 -22.62 -3.98 10.90
C PHE A 414 -23.58 -4.61 11.93
N ASN A 415 -23.59 -4.08 13.15
CA ASN A 415 -24.45 -4.60 14.22
C ASN A 415 -25.95 -4.42 13.92
N LYS A 416 -26.37 -3.27 13.38
CA LYS A 416 -27.79 -3.01 13.03
C LYS A 416 -28.32 -3.99 11.98
N LEU A 417 -27.50 -4.36 11.01
CA LEU A 417 -27.87 -5.35 10.00
C LEU A 417 -28.01 -6.75 10.61
N ILE A 418 -27.16 -7.10 11.57
CA ILE A 418 -27.26 -8.37 12.33
C ILE A 418 -28.53 -8.39 13.17
N ASP A 419 -28.81 -7.33 13.93
CA ASP A 419 -30.04 -7.19 14.73
C ASP A 419 -31.29 -7.35 13.85
N SER A 420 -31.26 -6.77 12.65
CA SER A 420 -32.34 -6.91 11.67
C SER A 420 -32.51 -8.37 11.21
N LEU A 421 -31.40 -9.06 10.93
CA LEU A 421 -31.41 -10.48 10.55
C LEU A 421 -31.95 -11.38 11.67
N ASP A 422 -31.60 -11.07 12.93
CA ASP A 422 -31.99 -11.83 14.12
C ASP A 422 -33.43 -11.62 14.55
N SER A 423 -34.04 -10.50 14.14
CA SER A 423 -35.47 -10.23 14.37
C SER A 423 -36.40 -11.23 13.65
N GLY A 424 -35.88 -12.01 12.71
CA GLY A 424 -36.66 -12.92 11.87
C GLY A 424 -37.40 -12.23 10.71
N ALA A 425 -37.27 -10.91 10.58
CA ALA A 425 -37.78 -10.11 9.47
C ALA A 425 -36.67 -9.21 8.88
N PRO A 426 -35.81 -9.77 7.99
CA PRO A 426 -34.71 -9.04 7.37
C PRO A 426 -35.16 -7.74 6.70
N ASP A 427 -34.63 -6.60 7.13
CA ASP A 427 -34.98 -5.28 6.58
C ASP A 427 -34.16 -5.00 5.31
N ARG A 428 -34.74 -5.38 4.18
CA ARG A 428 -34.18 -5.12 2.86
C ARG A 428 -33.87 -3.63 2.63
N SER A 429 -34.76 -2.73 3.05
CA SER A 429 -34.61 -1.29 2.81
C SER A 429 -33.41 -0.73 3.56
N LEU A 430 -33.14 -1.24 4.77
CA LEU A 430 -31.95 -0.89 5.54
C LEU A 430 -30.66 -1.27 4.77
N ALA A 431 -30.60 -2.49 4.25
CA ALA A 431 -29.45 -2.97 3.48
C ALA A 431 -29.24 -2.15 2.18
N GLU A 432 -30.30 -1.83 1.45
CA GLU A 432 -30.23 -1.01 0.23
C GLU A 432 -29.76 0.43 0.53
N ASN A 433 -30.23 1.02 1.63
CA ASN A 433 -29.79 2.36 2.05
C ASN A 433 -28.30 2.38 2.40
N TYR A 434 -27.81 1.37 3.13
CA TYR A 434 -26.38 1.26 3.44
C TYR A 434 -25.55 0.94 2.20
N TYR A 435 -26.06 0.13 1.28
CA TYR A 435 -25.39 -0.11 0.00
C TYR A 435 -25.19 1.17 -0.81
N GLU A 436 -26.16 2.09 -0.85
CA GLU A 436 -25.99 3.37 -1.55
C GLU A 436 -24.97 4.31 -0.87
N LEU A 437 -24.78 4.19 0.44
CA LEU A 437 -23.73 4.93 1.17
C LEU A 437 -22.34 4.31 0.95
N ASP A 438 -22.27 2.99 1.00
CA ASP A 438 -21.03 2.19 1.02
C ASP A 438 -20.95 1.28 -0.22
N LYS A 439 -21.13 1.89 -1.40
CA LYS A 439 -21.32 1.23 -2.70
C LYS A 439 -20.02 0.65 -3.30
N LEU A 440 -19.38 -0.24 -2.56
CA LEU A 440 -18.16 -0.96 -2.95
C LEU A 440 -18.46 -2.45 -3.11
N PHE A 441 -17.59 -3.17 -3.83
CA PHE A 441 -17.65 -4.62 -4.00
C PHE A 441 -19.08 -5.13 -4.38
N PRO A 442 -19.60 -4.71 -5.56
CA PRO A 442 -20.93 -5.13 -5.99
C PRO A 442 -21.08 -6.66 -6.04
N GLU A 443 -19.99 -7.35 -6.36
CA GLU A 443 -19.95 -8.80 -6.54
C GLU A 443 -19.50 -9.58 -5.29
N ILE A 444 -19.41 -8.91 -4.13
CA ILE A 444 -19.07 -9.55 -2.85
C ILE A 444 -20.01 -10.73 -2.56
N ASP A 445 -19.46 -11.76 -1.94
CA ASP A 445 -20.20 -12.90 -1.44
C ASP A 445 -19.84 -13.11 0.02
N TYR A 446 -20.84 -13.01 0.91
CA TYR A 446 -20.65 -13.21 2.34
C TYR A 446 -20.02 -14.57 2.67
N ARG A 447 -20.21 -15.59 1.81
CA ARG A 447 -19.65 -16.94 1.99
C ARG A 447 -18.14 -16.98 1.86
N TRP A 448 -17.48 -15.92 1.38
CA TRP A 448 -16.02 -15.83 1.42
C TRP A 448 -15.45 -15.79 2.83
N PHE A 449 -16.27 -15.41 3.81
CA PHE A 449 -15.95 -15.45 5.23
C PHE A 449 -16.27 -16.81 5.88
N ALA A 450 -16.47 -17.87 5.10
CA ALA A 450 -16.53 -19.21 5.66
C ALA A 450 -15.21 -19.55 6.38
N ALA A 451 -15.31 -20.13 7.58
CA ALA A 451 -14.15 -20.58 8.32
C ALA A 451 -13.29 -21.52 7.45
N LEU A 452 -11.98 -21.28 7.46
CA LEU A 452 -11.01 -22.11 6.75
C LEU A 452 -10.49 -23.17 7.72
N GLU A 453 -10.44 -24.43 7.27
CA GLU A 453 -9.98 -25.58 8.05
C GLU A 453 -8.46 -25.65 8.16
#